data_AF-A0A355QD54-F1
#
_entry.id   AF-A0A355QD54-F1
#
_cell.length_a   1.000
_cell.length_b   1.000
_cell.length_c   1.000
_cell.angle_alpha   90.00
_cell.angle_beta   90.00
_cell.angle_gamma   90.00
#
_symmetry.space_group_name_H-M   'P 1'
#
loop_
_entity.id
_entity.type
_entity.pdbx_description
1 polymer ?
#
loop_
_entity_poly.entity_id
_entity_poly.type
_entity_poly.pdbx_seq_one_letter_code
_entity_poly.pdbx_strand_id
1 'polypeptide(L)' 'NLDAEASLLGAMLLSRGAIADAIEILEPDHFYKPSHGHVFEAISTLYGSGEPADPVTV' A
#
# COMPACT_ATOMS: atom_id res chain seq x y z
N ASN A 1 8.41 -1.84 13.84
CA ASN A 1 7.06 -1.94 13.27
C ASN A 1 6.82 -0.83 12.25
N LEU A 2 6.92 0.44 12.65
CA LEU A 2 6.77 1.58 11.74
C LEU A 2 7.71 1.57 10.50
N ASP A 3 8.98 1.18 10.68
CA ASP A 3 9.92 1.09 9.54
C ASP A 3 9.56 -0.04 8.57
N ALA A 4 8.94 -1.11 9.06
CA ALA A 4 8.48 -2.23 8.24
C ALA A 4 7.24 -1.81 7.43
N GLU A 5 6.29 -1.10 8.06
CA GLU A 5 5.14 -0.51 7.37
C GLU A 5 5.59 0.48 6.29
N ALA A 6 6.52 1.39 6.62
CA ALA A 6 7.06 2.34 5.64
C ALA A 6 7.78 1.64 4.48
N SER A 7 8.54 0.58 4.77
CA SER A 7 9.22 -0.23 3.75
C SER A 7 8.23 -0.97 2.84
N LEU A 8 7.16 -1.53 3.41
CA LEU A 8 6.10 -2.19 2.66
C LEU A 8 5.41 -1.21 1.70
N LEU A 9 4.97 -0.06 2.20
CA LEU A 9 4.33 0.97 1.38
C LEU A 9 5.27 1.47 0.27
N GLY A 10 6.55 1.65 0.58
CA GLY A 10 7.57 1.99 -0.43
C GLY A 10 7.71 0.91 -1.50
N ALA A 11 7.71 -0.37 -1.12
CA ALA A 11 7.77 -1.48 -2.08
C ALA A 11 6.53 -1.53 -2.99
N MET A 12 5.34 -1.26 -2.44
CA MET A 12 4.09 -1.19 -3.17
C MET A 12 4.10 -0.08 -4.24
N LEU A 13 4.64 1.11 -3.92
CA LEU A 13 4.79 2.21 -4.86
C LEU A 13 5.82 1.95 -5.98
N LEU A 14 6.72 0.97 -5.79
CA LEU A 14 7.74 0.61 -6.76
C LEU A 14 7.35 -0.56 -7.67
N SER A 15 6.44 -1.44 -7.21
CA SER A 15 6.11 -2.69 -7.90
C SER A 15 4.65 -3.07 -7.76
N ARG A 16 3.96 -3.22 -8.90
CA ARG A 16 2.61 -3.79 -8.96
C ARG A 16 2.52 -5.21 -8.38
N GLY A 17 3.61 -5.98 -8.46
CA GLY A 17 3.66 -7.31 -7.83
C GLY A 17 3.63 -7.23 -6.31
N ALA A 18 4.34 -6.26 -5.73
CA ALA A 18 4.33 -6.04 -4.28
C ALA A 18 2.95 -5.61 -3.77
N ILE A 19 2.19 -4.87 -4.58
CA ILE A 19 0.79 -4.54 -4.26
C ILE A 19 -0.05 -5.82 -4.23
N ALA A 20 0.02 -6.65 -5.28
CA ALA A 20 -0.73 -7.89 -5.39
C ALA A 20 -0.48 -8.83 -4.20
N ASP A 21 0.79 -9.03 -3.84
CA ASP A 21 1.17 -9.90 -2.72
C ASP A 21 0.67 -9.33 -1.38
N ALA A 22 0.70 -8.01 -1.20
CA ALA A 22 0.32 -7.37 0.06
C ALA A 22 -1.20 -7.40 0.29
N ILE A 23 -2.01 -7.12 -0.74
CA ILE A 23 -3.48 -7.11 -0.62
C ILE A 23 -4.08 -8.50 -0.38
N GLU A 24 -3.34 -9.58 -0.67
CA GLU A 24 -3.79 -10.95 -0.37
C GLU A 24 -3.81 -11.27 1.13
N ILE A 25 -2.99 -10.58 1.94
CA ILE A 25 -2.76 -10.95 3.34
C ILE A 25 -2.89 -9.78 4.32
N LEU A 26 -3.04 -8.54 3.87
CA LEU A 26 -3.16 -7.36 4.71
C LEU A 26 -4.44 -6.56 4.46
N GLU A 27 -4.99 -6.01 5.53
CA GLU A 27 -6.07 -5.04 5.53
C GLU A 27 -5.54 -3.69 6.10
N PRO A 28 -6.14 -2.53 5.73
CA PRO A 28 -5.72 -1.22 6.24
C PRO A 28 -5.66 -1.14 7.78
N ASP A 29 -6.56 -1.85 8.47
CA ASP A 29 -6.66 -1.88 9.93
C ASP A 29 -5.54 -2.67 10.61
N HIS A 30 -4.74 -3.44 9.85
CA HIS A 30 -3.57 -4.13 10.38
C HIS A 30 -2.38 -3.19 10.63
N PHE A 31 -2.41 -1.97 10.09
CA PHE A 31 -1.34 -1.00 10.30
C PHE A 31 -1.43 -0.38 11.70
N TYR A 32 -0.30 -0.33 12.40
CA TYR A 32 -0.20 0.31 13.71
C TYR A 32 -0.39 1.82 13.62
N LYS A 33 0.10 2.45 12.55
CA LYS A 33 -0.09 3.88 12.30
C LYS A 33 -1.29 4.09 11.36
N PRO A 34 -2.36 4.77 11.79
CA PRO A 34 -3.55 4.99 10.95
C PRO A 34 -3.24 5.65 9.60
N SER A 35 -2.26 6.57 9.58
CA SER A 35 -1.86 7.22 8.32
C SER A 35 -1.26 6.23 7.31
N HIS A 36 -0.61 5.16 7.76
CA HIS A 36 -0.09 4.13 6.84
C HIS A 36 -1.22 3.26 6.30
N GLY A 37 -2.24 2.96 7.11
CA GLY A 37 -3.47 2.29 6.65
C GLY A 37 -4.16 3.07 5.54
N HIS A 38 -4.31 4.39 5.68
CA HIS A 38 -4.89 5.22 4.61
C HIS A 38 -4.06 5.21 3.31
N VAL A 39 -2.73 5.22 3.40
CA VAL A 39 -1.85 5.12 2.22
C VAL A 39 -2.00 3.75 1.56
N PHE A 40 -2.07 2.67 2.34
CA PHE A 40 -2.33 1.33 1.82
C PHE A 40 -3.67 1.23 1.09
N GLU A 41 -4.73 1.82 1.66
CA GLU A 41 -6.06 1.87 1.07
C GLU A 41 -6.06 2.63 -0.27
N ALA A 42 -5.39 3.79 -0.33
CA ALA A 42 -5.25 4.56 -1.56
C ALA A 42 -4.53 3.77 -2.67
N ILE A 43 -3.40 3.14 -2.33
CA ILE A 43 -2.64 2.27 -3.25
C ILE A 43 -3.53 1.12 -3.75
N SER A 44 -4.25 0.46 -2.85
CA SER A 44 -5.12 -0.68 -3.18
C SER A 44 -6.27 -0.27 -4.10
N THR A 45 -6.84 0.91 -3.88
CA THR A 45 -7.94 1.47 -4.70
C THR A 45 -7.48 1.79 -6.11
N LEU A 46 -6.32 2.42 -6.27
CA LEU A 46 -5.72 2.71 -7.58
C LEU A 46 -5.40 1.41 -8.33
N TYR A 47 -4.82 0.43 -7.64
CA TYR A 47 -4.52 -0.89 -8.20
C TYR A 47 -5.78 -1.61 -8.69
N GLY A 48 -6.85 -1.62 -7.88
CA GLY A 48 -8.15 -2.20 -8.26
C GLY A 48 -8.83 -1.49 -9.44
N SER A 49 -8.54 -0.19 -9.61
CA SER A 49 -9.04 0.62 -10.73
C SER A 49 -8.17 0.50 -11.99
N GLY A 50 -7.07 -0.25 -11.92
CA GLY A 50 -6.10 -0.41 -13.02
C GLY A 50 -5.15 0.77 -13.20
N GLU A 51 -5.25 1.79 -12.35
CA GLU A 51 -4.42 2.99 -12.38
C GLU A 51 -3.01 2.70 -11.81
N PRO A 52 -1.98 3.46 -12.19
CA PRO A 52 -0.68 3.39 -11.53
C PRO A 52 -0.82 3.89 -10.08
N ALA A 53 -0.22 3.15 -9.15
CA ALA A 53 -0.05 3.60 -7.78
C ALA A 53 1.40 4.05 -7.59
N ASP A 54 1.61 5.36 -7.65
CA ASP A 54 2.89 6.02 -7.50
C ASP A 54 2.80 7.21 -6.51
N PRO A 55 3.93 7.79 -6.07
CA PRO A 55 3.93 8.87 -5.07
C PRO A 55 3.21 10.17 -5.47
N VAL A 56 2.82 10.33 -6.73
CA VAL A 56 2.05 11.50 -7.21
C VAL A 56 0.55 11.22 -7.12
N THR A 57 0.15 9.98 -7.37
CA THR A 57 -1.26 9.53 -7.37
C THR A 57 -1.83 9.19 -6.00
N VAL A 58 -0.98 8.96 -4.99
CA VAL A 58 -1.33 8.47 -3.64
C VAL A 58 -1.32 9.59 -2.60
#